data_AF-A0A371LVF0-F1
#
_entry.id   AF-A0A371LVF0-F1
#
_cell.length_a   1.000
_cell.length_b   1.000
_cell.length_c   1.000
_cell.angle_alpha   90.00
_cell.angle_beta   90.00
_cell.angle_gamma   90.00
#
_symmetry.space_group_name_H-M   'P 1'
#
loop_
_entity.id
_entity.type
_entity.pdbx_description
1 polymer ?
#
loop_
_entity_poly.entity_id
_entity_poly.type
_entity_poly.pdbx_seq_one_letter_code
_entity_poly.pdbx_strand_id
1 'polypeptide(L)'
;MIKLNLLLASILISAIAIGIDSDSCVTAVSFVNVFTKVGSGLLTFSIFSATYLYVTVEYTGGISGDTLDQIFTSQEHSQVFVENWLLSGYEEWIRGNSVVQRDGAILIGLSTLLTISALVMFGNGFLAAVECSI
;
A
#
# COMPACT_ATOMS: atom_id res chain seq x y z
N MET A 1 -0.03 -3.17 -0.91
CA MET A 1 -0.90 -2.14 -0.30
C MET A 1 -1.39 -1.10 -1.31
N ILE A 2 -0.53 -0.42 -2.07
CA ILE A 2 -0.96 0.57 -3.08
C ILE A 2 -2.03 0.02 -4.04
N LYS A 3 -1.77 -1.15 -4.66
CA LYS A 3 -2.74 -1.81 -5.56
C LYS A 3 -4.09 -2.12 -4.88
N LEU A 4 -4.08 -2.49 -3.60
CA LEU A 4 -5.29 -2.80 -2.82
C LEU A 4 -6.07 -1.51 -2.49
N ASN A 5 -5.37 -0.46 -2.06
CA ASN A 5 -6.01 0.84 -1.77
C ASN A 5 -6.59 1.48 -3.03
N LEU A 6 -5.91 1.35 -4.18
CA LEU A 6 -6.42 1.76 -5.48
C LEU A 6 -7.66 0.96 -5.88
N LEU A 7 -7.63 -0.37 -5.75
CA LEU A 7 -8.80 -1.23 -6.01
C LEU A 7 -10.00 -0.79 -5.14
N LEU A 8 -9.77 -0.58 -3.84
CA LEU A 8 -10.82 -0.16 -2.92
C LEU A 8 -11.38 1.23 -3.28
N ALA A 9 -10.53 2.17 -3.67
CA ALA A 9 -10.97 3.48 -4.17
C ALA A 9 -11.83 3.33 -5.44
N SER A 10 -11.41 2.47 -6.39
CA SER A 10 -12.17 2.20 -7.61
C SER A 10 -13.52 1.56 -7.32
N ILE A 11 -13.59 0.60 -6.39
CA ILE A 11 -14.85 -0.04 -5.97
C ILE A 11 -15.78 0.99 -5.34
N LEU A 12 -15.26 1.86 -4.48
CA LEU A 12 -16.04 2.94 -3.86
C LEU A 12 -16.61 3.91 -4.89
N ILE A 13 -15.79 4.37 -5.84
CA ILE A 13 -16.25 5.26 -6.92
C ILE A 13 -17.34 4.59 -7.76
N SER A 14 -17.17 3.30 -8.10
CA SER A 14 -18.17 2.54 -8.84
C SER A 14 -19.47 2.35 -8.05
N ALA A 15 -19.40 2.06 -6.75
CA ALA A 15 -20.58 1.92 -5.89
C ALA A 15 -21.38 3.23 -5.79
N ILE A 16 -20.69 4.38 -5.70
CA ILE A 16 -21.32 5.71 -5.73
C ILE A 16 -22.01 5.94 -7.08
N ALA A 17 -21.33 5.65 -8.20
CA ALA A 17 -21.89 5.84 -9.53
C ALA A 17 -23.17 5.01 -9.75
N ILE A 18 -23.17 3.75 -9.33
CA ILE A 18 -24.32 2.85 -9.46
C ILE A 18 -25.48 3.31 -8.56
N GLY A 19 -25.18 3.77 -7.33
CA GLY A 19 -26.19 4.27 -6.40
C GLY A 19 -26.92 5.51 -6.90
N ILE A 20 -26.21 6.42 -7.59
CA ILE A 20 -26.76 7.67 -8.15
C ILE A 20 -27.64 7.43 -9.39
N ASP A 21 -27.32 6.41 -10.20
CA ASP A 21 -28.00 6.12 -11.47
C ASP A 21 -29.24 5.22 -11.28
N SER A 22 -29.29 4.47 -10.19
CA SER A 22 -30.50 3.75 -9.78
C SER A 22 -31.54 4.72 -9.23
N ASP A 23 -32.83 4.52 -9.56
CA ASP A 23 -34.03 5.19 -8.99
C ASP A 23 -34.21 4.98 -7.47
N SER A 24 -33.11 4.74 -6.76
CA SER A 24 -32.98 4.51 -5.33
C SER A 24 -33.05 5.85 -4.58
N CYS A 25 -33.65 5.85 -3.40
CA CYS A 25 -33.66 7.01 -2.48
C CYS A 25 -32.26 7.49 -2.01
N VAL A 26 -31.18 6.83 -2.46
CA VAL A 26 -29.80 7.20 -2.21
C VAL A 26 -29.36 8.23 -3.26
N THR A 27 -29.60 9.50 -2.99
CA THR A 27 -29.07 10.59 -3.82
C THR A 27 -27.57 10.78 -3.55
N ALA A 28 -26.83 11.34 -4.51
CA ALA A 28 -25.43 11.72 -4.31
C ALA A 28 -25.24 12.58 -3.04
N VAL A 29 -26.25 13.37 -2.68
CA VAL A 29 -26.24 14.25 -1.50
C VAL A 29 -26.37 13.48 -0.19
N SER A 30 -27.19 12.42 -0.13
CA SER A 30 -27.31 11.60 1.09
C SER A 30 -26.07 10.74 1.33
N PHE A 31 -25.36 10.36 0.26
CA PHE A 31 -24.08 9.66 0.37
C PHE A 31 -22.93 10.57 0.83
N VAL A 32 -22.95 11.87 0.53
CA VAL A 32 -21.92 12.84 0.96
C VAL A 32 -22.19 13.35 2.38
N ASN A 33 -22.10 12.45 3.37
CA ASN A 33 -22.28 12.73 4.78
C ASN A 33 -20.95 12.79 5.55
N VAL A 34 -21.02 13.03 6.86
CA VAL A 34 -19.83 13.15 7.73
C VAL A 34 -18.97 11.89 7.68
N PHE A 35 -19.59 10.71 7.65
CA PHE A 35 -18.85 9.44 7.63
C PHE A 35 -18.09 9.26 6.31
N THR A 36 -18.71 9.50 5.16
CA THR A 36 -18.02 9.34 3.86
C THR A 36 -16.93 10.39 3.64
N LYS A 37 -17.09 11.60 4.17
CA LYS A 37 -16.03 12.63 4.18
C LYS A 37 -14.83 12.18 5.02
N VAL A 38 -15.06 11.69 6.23
CA VAL A 38 -14.00 11.17 7.11
C VAL A 38 -13.34 9.95 6.47
N GLY A 39 -14.13 9.00 5.94
CA GLY A 39 -13.63 7.82 5.24
C GLY A 39 -12.74 8.16 4.05
N SER A 40 -13.13 9.16 3.25
CA SER A 40 -12.33 9.65 2.11
C SER A 40 -10.99 10.24 2.56
N GLY A 41 -10.98 11.00 3.66
CA GLY A 41 -9.74 11.54 4.25
C GLY A 41 -8.80 10.42 4.72
N LEU A 42 -9.34 9.44 5.44
CA LEU A 42 -8.57 8.27 5.92
C LEU A 42 -8.00 7.44 4.77
N LEU A 43 -8.80 7.19 3.72
CA LEU A 43 -8.35 6.45 2.54
C LEU A 43 -7.23 7.19 1.81
N THR A 44 -7.38 8.51 1.65
CA THR A 44 -6.36 9.36 1.03
C THR A 44 -5.06 9.29 1.81
N PHE A 45 -5.11 9.42 3.14
CA PHE A 45 -3.93 9.33 3.98
C PHE A 45 -3.29 7.93 3.98
N SER A 46 -4.10 6.87 3.84
CA SER A 46 -3.60 5.51 3.63
C SER A 46 -2.84 5.36 2.31
N ILE A 47 -3.35 5.95 1.23
CA ILE A 47 -2.67 5.94 -0.08
C ILE A 47 -1.34 6.70 0.01
N PHE A 48 -1.32 7.87 0.65
CA PHE A 48 -0.10 8.65 0.85
C PHE A 48 0.95 7.88 1.65
N SER A 49 0.58 7.29 2.79
CA SER A 49 1.53 6.51 3.60
C SER A 49 2.06 5.27 2.87
N ALA A 50 1.20 4.55 2.13
CA ALA A 50 1.63 3.42 1.31
C ALA A 50 2.54 3.85 0.14
N THR A 51 2.26 4.99 -0.48
CA THR A 51 3.07 5.55 -1.57
C THR A 51 4.42 6.01 -1.04
N TYR A 52 4.43 6.75 0.07
CA TYR A 52 5.65 7.19 0.74
C TYR A 52 6.56 5.99 1.04
N LEU A 53 6.01 4.93 1.61
CA LEU A 53 6.73 3.67 1.82
C LEU A 53 7.33 3.11 0.53
N TYR A 54 6.58 3.10 -0.57
CA TYR A 54 7.08 2.57 -1.84
C TYR A 54 8.24 3.37 -2.43
N VAL A 55 8.25 4.70 -2.28
CA VAL A 55 9.36 5.55 -2.75
C VAL A 55 10.54 5.57 -1.79
N THR A 56 10.33 5.43 -0.48
CA THR A 56 11.44 5.46 0.49
C THR A 56 12.08 4.09 0.69
N VAL A 57 11.35 3.03 0.39
CA VAL A 57 11.86 1.66 0.46
C VAL A 57 12.19 1.21 -0.96
N GLU A 58 13.38 1.56 -1.45
CA GLU A 58 13.99 0.89 -2.60
C GLU A 58 14.32 -0.55 -2.20
N TYR A 59 13.43 -1.47 -2.52
CA TYR A 59 13.64 -2.91 -2.29
C TYR A 59 14.41 -3.50 -3.47
N THR A 60 15.74 -3.39 -3.46
CA THR A 60 16.60 -4.34 -4.17
C THR A 60 16.83 -5.54 -3.25
N GLY A 61 16.05 -6.60 -3.47
CA GLY A 61 16.19 -7.84 -2.74
C GLY A 61 17.44 -8.58 -3.18
N GLY A 62 18.45 -8.68 -2.31
CA GLY A 62 19.66 -9.45 -2.54
C GLY A 62 20.61 -8.83 -3.56
N ILE A 63 21.61 -9.63 -3.95
CA ILE A 63 22.60 -9.24 -4.96
C ILE A 63 21.93 -9.24 -6.33
N SER A 64 22.06 -8.14 -7.07
CA SER A 64 21.44 -8.01 -8.40
C SER A 64 22.11 -8.94 -9.42
N GLY A 65 21.32 -9.41 -10.40
CA GLY A 65 21.82 -10.23 -11.51
C GLY A 65 22.96 -9.54 -12.27
N ASP A 66 22.87 -8.23 -12.49
CA ASP A 66 23.90 -7.45 -13.17
C ASP A 66 25.21 -7.38 -12.38
N THR A 67 25.12 -7.38 -11.04
CA THR A 67 26.30 -7.45 -10.16
C THR A 67 26.96 -8.82 -10.21
N LEU A 68 26.16 -9.90 -10.30
CA LEU A 68 26.69 -11.25 -10.50
C LEU A 68 27.39 -11.34 -11.86
N ASP A 69 26.76 -10.83 -12.93
CA ASP A 69 27.29 -10.89 -14.29
C ASP A 69 28.62 -10.13 -14.41
N GLN A 70 28.75 -8.95 -13.81
CA GLN A 70 30.03 -8.20 -13.81
C GLN A 70 31.17 -8.95 -13.14
N ILE A 71 30.89 -9.72 -12.08
CA ILE A 71 31.90 -10.49 -11.37
C ILE A 71 32.30 -11.71 -12.21
N PHE A 72 31.34 -12.47 -12.72
CA PHE A 72 31.64 -13.69 -13.47
C PHE A 72 32.13 -13.45 -14.90
N THR A 73 31.97 -12.24 -15.45
CA THR A 73 32.45 -11.90 -16.81
C THR A 73 33.90 -11.42 -16.82
N SER A 74 34.46 -10.99 -15.69
CA SER A 74 35.75 -10.28 -15.68
C SER A 74 36.97 -11.17 -15.38
N GLN A 75 36.87 -12.21 -14.54
CA GLN A 75 37.95 -13.18 -14.24
C GLN A 75 37.40 -14.53 -13.72
N GLU A 76 38.17 -15.61 -13.86
CA GLU A 76 37.92 -16.85 -13.10
C GLU A 76 38.17 -16.58 -11.60
N HIS A 77 37.08 -16.53 -10.84
CA HIS A 77 37.15 -16.37 -9.39
C HIS A 77 37.17 -17.74 -8.70
N SER A 78 37.99 -17.87 -7.66
CA SER A 78 37.96 -19.07 -6.83
C SER A 78 36.62 -19.18 -6.09
N GLN A 79 36.15 -20.41 -5.86
CA GLN A 79 34.91 -20.67 -5.13
C GLN A 79 34.89 -19.96 -3.76
N VAL A 80 36.02 -19.97 -3.05
CA VAL A 80 36.18 -19.32 -1.74
C VAL A 80 36.01 -17.80 -1.82
N PHE A 81 36.49 -17.16 -2.89
CA PHE A 81 36.29 -15.73 -3.10
C PHE A 81 34.81 -15.39 -3.31
N VAL A 82 34.14 -16.15 -4.19
CA VAL A 82 32.72 -15.96 -4.51
C VAL A 82 31.83 -16.15 -3.28
N GLU A 83 32.12 -17.18 -2.48
CA GLU A 83 31.36 -17.47 -1.26
C GLU A 83 31.51 -16.35 -0.22
N ASN A 84 32.74 -15.88 0.03
CA ASN A 84 32.98 -14.77 0.95
C ASN A 84 32.32 -13.47 0.47
N TRP A 85 32.38 -13.18 -0.83
CA TRP A 85 31.75 -12.00 -1.41
C TRP A 85 30.23 -12.04 -1.29
N LEU A 86 29.61 -13.19 -1.57
CA LEU A 86 28.17 -13.41 -1.35
C LEU A 86 27.81 -13.19 0.11
N LEU A 87 28.54 -13.81 1.04
CA LEU A 87 28.27 -13.70 2.48
C LEU A 87 28.33 -12.24 2.95
N SER A 88 29.38 -11.50 2.58
CA SER A 88 29.50 -10.09 2.94
C SER A 88 28.41 -9.22 2.32
N GLY A 89 28.05 -9.45 1.05
CA GLY A 89 26.98 -8.72 0.39
C GLY A 89 25.61 -8.99 1.02
N TYR A 90 25.32 -10.24 1.39
CA TYR A 90 24.09 -10.59 2.10
C TYR A 90 24.07 -10.06 3.54
N GLU A 91 25.20 -10.04 4.25
CA GLU A 91 25.30 -9.46 5.59
C GLU A 91 24.96 -7.97 5.56
N GLU A 92 25.54 -7.23 4.61
CA GLU A 92 25.29 -5.80 4.45
C GLU A 92 23.84 -5.52 4.07
N TRP A 93 23.27 -6.34 3.18
CA TRP A 93 21.85 -6.29 2.83
C TRP A 93 20.94 -6.58 4.04
N ILE A 94 21.20 -7.64 4.83
CA ILE A 94 20.42 -7.98 6.02
C ILE A 94 20.44 -6.81 7.01
N ARG A 95 21.62 -6.22 7.25
CA ARG A 95 21.80 -5.13 8.21
C ARG A 95 21.04 -3.88 7.76
N GLY A 96 21.14 -3.50 6.48
CA GLY A 96 20.39 -2.37 5.91
C GLY A 96 18.88 -2.61 5.89
N ASN A 97 18.46 -3.80 5.49
CA ASN A 97 17.05 -4.15 5.36
C ASN A 97 16.34 -4.23 6.72
N SER A 98 17.06 -4.58 7.81
CA SER A 98 16.48 -4.63 9.15
C SER A 98 15.95 -3.27 9.65
N VAL A 99 16.63 -2.18 9.30
CA VAL A 99 16.23 -0.81 9.67
C VAL A 99 15.04 -0.35 8.82
N VAL A 100 15.14 -0.58 7.51
CA VAL A 100 14.10 -0.18 6.54
C VAL A 100 12.81 -0.99 6.73
N GLN A 101 12.91 -2.28 7.09
CA GLN A 101 11.75 -3.10 7.43
C GLN A 101 11.07 -2.65 8.72
N ARG A 102 11.82 -2.23 9.74
CA ARG A 102 11.22 -1.77 11.00
C ARG A 102 10.38 -0.52 10.79
N ASP A 103 10.95 0.49 10.15
CA ASP A 103 10.23 1.75 9.88
C ASP A 103 9.14 1.55 8.84
N GLY A 104 9.40 0.68 7.86
CA GLY A 104 8.41 0.27 6.87
C GLY A 104 7.22 -0.48 7.47
N ALA A 105 7.44 -1.35 8.45
CA ALA A 105 6.37 -2.10 9.13
C ALA A 105 5.39 -1.17 9.85
N ILE A 106 5.87 -0.07 10.45
CA ILE A 106 5.02 0.93 11.09
C ILE A 106 4.11 1.60 10.05
N LEU A 107 4.68 2.04 8.92
CA LEU A 107 3.91 2.67 7.85
C LEU A 107 2.92 1.70 7.19
N ILE A 108 3.29 0.42 7.03
CA ILE A 108 2.37 -0.63 6.57
C ILE A 108 1.22 -0.78 7.56
N GLY A 109 1.52 -0.89 8.86
CA GLY A 109 0.51 -1.01 9.90
C GLY A 109 -0.44 0.19 9.93
N LEU A 110 0.12 1.40 9.86
CA LEU A 110 -0.64 2.65 9.79
C LEU A 110 -1.55 2.68 8.54
N SER A 111 -1.00 2.40 7.35
CA SER A 111 -1.78 2.34 6.10
C SER A 111 -2.91 1.31 6.20
N THR A 112 -2.63 0.13 6.77
CA THR A 112 -3.64 -0.92 6.98
C THR A 112 -4.78 -0.43 7.86
N LEU A 113 -4.45 0.15 9.02
CA LEU A 113 -5.43 0.66 9.98
C LEU A 113 -6.30 1.76 9.34
N LEU A 114 -5.66 2.71 8.66
CA LEU A 114 -6.37 3.80 7.96
C LEU A 114 -7.31 3.26 6.87
N THR A 115 -6.90 2.26 6.11
CA THR A 115 -7.76 1.62 5.11
C THR A 115 -8.96 0.92 5.76
N ILE A 116 -8.75 0.16 6.83
CA ILE A 116 -9.84 -0.50 7.56
C ILE A 116 -10.80 0.54 8.13
N SER A 117 -10.29 1.58 8.79
CA SER A 117 -11.11 2.67 9.33
C SER A 117 -11.88 3.40 8.24
N ALA A 118 -11.28 3.63 7.08
CA ALA A 118 -11.98 4.21 5.94
C ALA A 118 -13.16 3.33 5.49
N LEU A 119 -12.97 2.01 5.39
CA LEU A 119 -14.04 1.08 5.01
C LEU A 119 -15.19 1.07 6.02
N VAL A 120 -14.90 1.08 7.31
CA VAL A 120 -15.93 1.18 8.36
C VAL A 120 -16.71 2.49 8.23
N MET A 121 -16.03 3.60 7.97
CA MET A 121 -16.69 4.90 7.78
C MET A 121 -17.55 4.94 6.51
N PHE A 122 -17.10 4.35 5.41
CA PHE A 122 -17.92 4.24 4.21
C PHE A 122 -19.16 3.35 4.42
N GLY A 123 -19.02 2.25 5.17
CA GLY A 123 -20.16 1.41 5.56
C GLY A 123 -21.19 2.18 6.39
N ASN A 124 -20.75 2.92 7.41
CA ASN A 124 -21.63 3.79 8.21
C ASN A 124 -22.26 4.89 7.36
N GLY A 125 -21.50 5.47 6.43
CA GLY A 125 -22.00 6.48 5.51
C GLY A 125 -23.09 5.95 4.58
N PHE A 126 -22.97 4.71 4.13
CA PHE A 126 -24.01 4.04 3.35
C PHE A 126 -25.27 3.80 4.19
N LEU A 127 -25.14 3.27 5.40
CA LEU A 127 -26.28 3.05 6.31
C LEU A 127 -27.03 4.35 6.60
N ALA A 128 -26.30 5.41 6.96
CA ALA A 128 -26.89 6.73 7.21
C ALA A 128 -27.60 7.32 5.98
N ALA A 129 -27.08 7.05 4.77
CA ALA A 129 -27.71 7.50 3.54
C ALA A 129 -29.03 6.79 3.24
N VAL A 130 -29.16 5.53 3.68
CA VAL A 130 -30.37 4.70 3.52
C VAL A 130 -31.41 5.03 4.60
N GLU A 131 -31.01 5.31 5.84
CA GLU A 131 -31.91 5.66 6.95
C GLU A 131 -32.70 6.96 6.72
N CYS A 132 -32.17 7.92 5.96
CA CYS A 132 -32.92 9.12 5.57
C CYS A 132 -34.07 8.85 4.57
N SER A 133 -34.34 7.60 4.17
CA SER A 133 -35.44 7.22 3.25
C SER A 133 -36.68 6.60 3.92
N ILE A 134 -36.74 6.57 5.25
CA ILE A 134 -37.91 6.13 6.05
C ILE A 134 -38.49 7.34 6.81
#